data_AF-A0A955KYV9-F1
#
_entry.id   AF-A0A955KYV9-F1
#
_cell.length_a   1.000
_cell.length_b   1.000
_cell.length_c   1.000
_cell.angle_alpha   90.00
_cell.angle_beta   90.00
_cell.angle_gamma   90.00
#
_symmetry.space_group_name_H-M   'P 1'
#
loop_
_entity.id
_entity.type
_entity.pdbx_description
1 polymer ?
#
loop_
_entity_poly.entity_id
_entity_poly.type
_entity_poly.pdbx_seq_one_letter_code
_entity_poly.pdbx_strand_id
1 'polypeptide(L)'
;MSLDLDRDLYDTLDSEYLLALSAESGVKVESIVAFERKMDSTTVERIVTMAKNLSVRKIYFYPPHRLDKDVSWYEETLPQMAELYPELSLALTNVEPKTFLFFIPEYRDATLQSIKKITGHTALSITHVDPES
;
A
#
# COMPACT_ATOMS: atom_id res chain seq x y z
N MET A 1 0.28 5.56 -14.40
CA MET A 1 0.23 6.59 -13.33
C MET A 1 0.00 5.90 -11.98
N SER A 2 0.58 6.40 -10.89
CA SER A 2 0.26 5.93 -9.54
C SER A 2 -0.90 6.74 -8.97
N LEU A 3 -1.89 6.05 -8.39
CA LEU A 3 -3.00 6.66 -7.67
C LEU A 3 -2.71 6.60 -6.15
N ASP A 4 -2.45 7.75 -5.55
CA ASP A 4 -2.37 7.89 -4.09
C ASP A 4 -3.78 8.05 -3.51
N LEU A 5 -4.15 7.15 -2.59
CA LEU A 5 -5.45 7.21 -1.93
C LEU A 5 -5.41 8.22 -0.80
N ASP A 6 -6.41 9.10 -0.78
CA ASP A 6 -6.56 10.12 0.24
C ASP A 6 -7.98 10.07 0.81
N ARG A 7 -8.09 10.00 2.13
CA ARG A 7 -9.39 9.94 2.82
C ARG A 7 -10.12 11.26 2.79
N ASP A 8 -9.39 12.37 2.65
CA ASP A 8 -9.96 13.71 2.57
C ASP A 8 -10.39 14.03 1.12
N LEU A 9 -9.93 13.24 0.14
CA LEU A 9 -10.34 13.29 -1.27
C LEU A 9 -11.13 12.04 -1.64
N TYR A 10 -12.42 12.03 -1.31
CA TYR A 10 -13.33 10.90 -1.52
C TYR A 10 -13.35 10.35 -2.96
N ASP A 11 -13.12 11.21 -3.96
CA ASP A 11 -13.06 10.83 -5.37
C ASP A 11 -11.96 9.78 -5.65
N THR A 12 -10.89 9.75 -4.83
CA THR A 12 -9.82 8.75 -4.95
C THR A 12 -10.26 7.34 -4.56
N LEU A 13 -11.44 7.19 -3.96
CA LEU A 13 -12.00 5.91 -3.50
C LEU A 13 -13.20 5.43 -4.32
N ASP A 14 -13.55 6.14 -5.39
CA ASP A 14 -14.61 5.80 -6.31
C ASP A 14 -14.01 5.21 -7.59
N SER A 15 -14.10 3.88 -7.73
CA SER A 15 -13.57 3.19 -8.90
C SER A 15 -14.30 3.54 -10.20
N GLU A 16 -15.59 3.89 -10.15
CA GLU A 16 -16.37 4.22 -11.35
C GLU A 16 -15.96 5.60 -11.87
N TYR A 17 -15.83 6.57 -10.97
CA TYR A 17 -15.30 7.89 -11.28
C TYR A 17 -13.90 7.80 -11.91
N LEU A 18 -13.00 7.02 -11.29
CA LEU A 18 -11.63 6.85 -11.78
C LEU A 18 -11.57 6.15 -13.14
N LEU A 19 -12.46 5.20 -13.41
CA LEU A 19 -12.58 4.57 -14.74
C LEU A 19 -13.02 5.57 -15.79
N ALA A 20 -14.04 6.39 -15.49
CA ALA A 20 -14.53 7.41 -16.39
C ALA A 20 -13.44 8.44 -16.71
N LEU A 21 -12.72 8.91 -15.68
CA LEU A 21 -11.62 9.85 -15.84
C LEU A 21 -10.46 9.24 -16.62
N SER A 22 -10.14 7.96 -16.40
CA SER A 22 -9.10 7.25 -17.16
C SER A 22 -9.47 7.12 -18.64
N ALA A 23 -10.75 6.85 -18.94
CA ALA A 23 -11.25 6.76 -20.30
C ALA A 23 -11.25 8.13 -21.00
N GLU A 24 -11.62 9.20 -20.31
CA GLU A 24 -11.66 10.57 -20.85
C GLU A 24 -10.26 11.14 -21.08
N SER A 25 -9.36 10.98 -20.10
CA SER A 25 -7.99 11.50 -20.16
C SER A 25 -7.04 10.64 -21.01
N GLY A 26 -7.39 9.37 -21.26
CA GLY A 26 -6.51 8.38 -21.86
C GLY A 26 -5.37 7.91 -20.92
N VAL A 27 -5.35 8.37 -19.67
CA VAL A 27 -4.31 8.04 -18.69
C VAL A 27 -4.75 6.85 -17.85
N LYS A 28 -4.00 5.75 -17.91
CA LYS A 28 -4.27 4.54 -17.12
C LYS A 28 -3.62 4.60 -15.74
N VAL A 29 -4.37 4.10 -14.76
CA VAL A 29 -3.83 3.80 -13.43
C VAL A 29 -3.03 2.51 -13.52
N GLU A 30 -1.76 2.56 -13.16
CA GLU A 30 -0.82 1.43 -13.23
C GLU A 30 -0.57 0.82 -11.85
N SER A 31 -0.75 1.61 -10.80
CA SER A 31 -0.57 1.21 -9.41
C SER A 31 -1.42 2.06 -8.47
N ILE A 32 -1.76 1.47 -7.32
CA ILE A 32 -2.44 2.15 -6.21
C ILE A 32 -1.48 2.22 -5.03
N VAL A 33 -1.47 3.35 -4.32
CA VAL A 33 -0.76 3.54 -3.06
C VAL A 33 -1.80 3.72 -1.96
N ALA A 34 -1.79 2.82 -0.99
CA ALA A 34 -2.75 2.80 0.12
C ALA A 34 -2.50 3.93 1.13
N PHE A 35 -3.42 4.10 2.07
CA PHE A 35 -3.25 5.08 3.13
C PHE A 35 -2.05 4.78 4.03
N GLU A 36 -1.38 5.82 4.49
CA GLU A 36 -0.28 5.69 5.45
C GLU A 36 -0.73 5.19 6.83
N ARG A 37 -1.97 5.50 7.23
CA ARG A 37 -2.49 5.24 8.59
C ARG A 37 -3.95 4.83 8.59
N LYS A 38 -4.40 4.29 9.73
CA LYS A 38 -5.78 3.88 10.00
C LYS A 38 -6.26 2.76 9.05
N MET A 39 -5.34 1.90 8.63
CA MET A 39 -5.65 0.70 7.86
C MET A 39 -6.35 -0.34 8.76
N ASP A 40 -7.32 -1.03 8.19
CA ASP A 40 -8.02 -2.18 8.76
C ASP A 40 -8.32 -3.20 7.64
N SER A 41 -8.76 -4.40 8.01
CA SER A 41 -9.00 -5.49 7.05
C SER A 41 -10.03 -5.12 5.98
N THR A 42 -11.10 -4.43 6.37
CA THR A 42 -12.15 -3.95 5.45
C THR A 42 -11.58 -2.97 4.43
N THR A 43 -10.66 -2.10 4.85
CA THR A 43 -9.97 -1.15 3.97
C THR A 43 -9.07 -1.87 2.98
N VAL A 44 -8.32 -2.88 3.42
CA VAL A 44 -7.48 -3.71 2.52
C VAL A 44 -8.34 -4.37 1.44
N GLU A 45 -9.43 -5.04 1.83
CA GLU A 45 -10.36 -5.71 0.90
C GLU A 45 -10.96 -4.72 -0.12
N ARG A 46 -11.33 -3.53 0.35
CA ARG A 46 -11.85 -2.47 -0.53
C ARG A 46 -10.79 -2.02 -1.55
N ILE A 47 -9.55 -1.81 -1.13
CA ILE A 47 -8.45 -1.39 -2.02
C ILE A 47 -8.17 -2.47 -3.07
N VAL A 48 -8.16 -3.74 -2.66
CA VAL A 48 -7.98 -4.87 -3.58
C VAL A 48 -9.13 -4.95 -4.59
N THR A 49 -10.37 -4.78 -4.14
CA THR A 49 -11.55 -4.75 -5.02
C THR A 49 -11.47 -3.64 -6.04
N MET A 50 -11.07 -2.44 -5.61
CA MET A 50 -10.84 -1.30 -6.49
C MET A 50 -9.74 -1.57 -7.51
N ALA A 51 -8.61 -2.17 -7.09
CA ALA A 51 -7.54 -2.53 -8.01
C ALA A 51 -8.04 -3.46 -9.13
N LYS A 52 -8.89 -4.43 -8.80
CA LYS A 52 -9.51 -5.32 -9.79
C LYS A 52 -10.42 -4.57 -10.75
N ASN A 53 -11.27 -3.67 -10.25
CA ASN A 53 -12.16 -2.86 -11.08
C ASN A 53 -11.36 -1.97 -12.05
N LEU A 54 -10.26 -1.40 -11.57
CA LEU A 54 -9.35 -0.57 -12.36
C LEU A 54 -8.37 -1.38 -13.23
N SER A 55 -8.42 -2.72 -13.19
CA SER A 55 -7.44 -3.60 -13.84
C SER A 55 -5.98 -3.31 -13.47
N VAL A 56 -5.75 -2.80 -12.26
CA VAL A 56 -4.45 -2.48 -11.67
C VAL A 56 -3.82 -3.75 -11.10
N ARG A 57 -2.52 -3.95 -11.34
CA ARG A 57 -1.79 -5.13 -10.87
C ARG A 57 -0.87 -4.88 -9.69
N LYS A 58 -0.63 -3.63 -9.30
CA LYS A 58 0.34 -3.26 -8.25
C LYS A 58 -0.33 -2.42 -7.19
N ILE A 59 -0.19 -2.84 -5.94
CA ILE A 59 -0.70 -2.10 -4.79
C ILE A 59 0.43 -1.94 -3.78
N TYR A 60 0.69 -0.70 -3.38
CA TYR A 60 1.70 -0.36 -2.40
C TYR A 60 1.04 -0.02 -1.06
N PHE A 61 1.48 -0.67 0.00
CA PHE A 61 1.01 -0.44 1.37
C PHE A 61 2.12 0.15 2.21
N TYR A 62 1.76 0.99 3.16
CA TYR A 62 2.67 1.42 4.22
C TYR A 62 2.67 0.39 5.35
N PRO A 63 3.79 0.16 6.05
CA PRO A 63 3.78 -0.68 7.23
C PRO A 63 2.86 -0.10 8.32
N PRO A 64 2.31 -0.94 9.23
CA PRO A 64 1.47 -0.45 10.32
C PRO A 64 2.27 0.44 11.27
N HIS A 65 1.72 1.61 11.61
CA HIS A 65 2.35 2.53 12.55
C HIS A 65 2.32 1.94 13.96
N ARG A 66 3.32 2.21 14.80
CA ARG A 66 3.44 1.67 16.17
C ARG A 66 2.23 1.99 17.06
N LEU A 67 1.57 3.10 16.76
CA LEU A 67 0.38 3.59 17.46
C LEU A 67 -0.94 3.01 16.92
N ASP A 68 -0.89 2.24 15.83
CA ASP A 68 -2.08 1.59 15.30
C ASP A 68 -2.48 0.45 16.23
N LYS A 69 -3.74 0.49 16.66
CA LYS A 69 -4.29 -0.47 17.63
C LYS A 69 -4.57 -1.83 17.00
N ASP A 70 -4.84 -1.83 15.69
CA ASP A 70 -5.16 -3.00 14.90
C ASP A 70 -4.09 -3.19 13.83
N VAL A 71 -3.47 -4.38 13.85
CA VAL A 71 -2.46 -4.82 12.90
C VAL A 71 -2.86 -6.15 12.24
N SER A 72 -4.07 -6.65 12.52
CA SER A 72 -4.59 -7.91 11.94
C SER A 72 -4.64 -7.84 10.41
N TRP A 73 -4.95 -6.66 9.88
CA TRP A 73 -4.92 -6.42 8.43
C TRP A 73 -3.56 -6.72 7.80
N TYR A 74 -2.47 -6.48 8.53
CA TYR A 74 -1.09 -6.66 8.05
C TYR A 74 -0.63 -8.11 8.18
N GLU A 75 -0.91 -8.75 9.32
CA GLU A 75 -0.43 -10.09 9.62
C GLU A 75 -1.34 -11.20 9.06
N GLU A 76 -2.63 -10.93 8.87
CA GLU A 76 -3.63 -11.92 8.47
C GLU A 76 -4.24 -11.59 7.10
N THR A 77 -4.89 -10.43 6.98
CA THR A 77 -5.67 -10.10 5.78
C THR A 77 -4.79 -9.90 4.56
N LEU A 78 -3.67 -9.20 4.68
CA LEU A 78 -2.79 -8.91 3.55
C LEU A 78 -2.18 -10.20 2.95
N PRO A 79 -1.65 -11.17 3.74
CA PRO A 79 -1.28 -12.49 3.23
C PRO A 79 -2.44 -13.24 2.57
N GLN A 80 -3.62 -13.27 3.20
CA GLN A 80 -4.79 -13.94 2.63
C GLN A 80 -5.18 -13.36 1.26
N MET A 81 -5.14 -12.03 1.10
CA MET A 81 -5.42 -11.37 -0.17
C MET A 81 -4.33 -11.66 -1.22
N ALA A 82 -3.06 -11.76 -0.81
CA ALA A 82 -1.96 -12.14 -1.71
C ALA A 82 -2.10 -13.58 -2.21
N GLU A 83 -2.56 -14.51 -1.36
CA GLU A 83 -2.85 -15.90 -1.75
C GLU A 83 -4.08 -16.00 -2.65
N LEU A 84 -5.13 -15.22 -2.36
CA LEU A 84 -6.38 -15.24 -3.11
C LEU A 84 -6.24 -14.62 -4.51
N TYR A 85 -5.35 -13.64 -4.66
CA TYR A 85 -5.14 -12.88 -5.89
C TYR A 85 -3.65 -12.86 -6.29
N PRO A 86 -3.09 -14.00 -6.73
CA PRO A 86 -1.67 -14.12 -7.07
C PRO A 86 -1.25 -13.26 -8.28
N GLU A 87 -2.22 -12.77 -9.07
CA GLU A 87 -1.98 -11.83 -10.17
C GLU A 87 -1.71 -10.40 -9.69
N LEU A 88 -2.04 -10.08 -8.44
CA LEU A 88 -1.79 -8.79 -7.81
C LEU A 88 -0.45 -8.80 -7.07
N SER A 89 0.39 -7.83 -7.36
CA SER A 89 1.60 -7.55 -6.61
C SER A 89 1.26 -6.63 -5.44
N LEU A 90 1.05 -7.22 -4.27
CA LEU A 90 0.88 -6.51 -3.00
C LEU A 90 2.26 -6.29 -2.39
N ALA A 91 2.73 -5.05 -2.37
CA ALA A 91 4.05 -4.71 -1.88
C ALA A 91 3.97 -3.71 -0.73
N LEU A 92 4.87 -3.84 0.24
CA LEU A 92 5.04 -2.85 1.29
C LEU A 92 6.15 -1.88 0.89
N THR A 93 5.87 -0.58 1.00
CA THR A 93 6.82 0.50 0.73
C THR A 93 7.59 0.88 1.99
N ASN A 94 8.84 1.34 1.82
CA ASN A 94 9.55 2.00 2.91
C ASN A 94 8.92 3.37 3.21
N VAL A 95 9.04 3.79 4.46
CA VAL A 95 8.65 5.10 4.97
C VAL A 95 9.90 5.92 5.26
N GLU A 96 9.80 7.24 5.12
CA GLU A 96 10.91 8.16 5.35
C GLU A 96 11.48 7.94 6.75
N PRO A 97 12.75 7.55 6.85
CA PRO A 97 13.28 7.19 8.13
C PRO A 97 13.77 8.47 8.80
N LYS A 98 13.14 8.84 9.92
CA LYS A 98 13.87 9.58 10.96
C LYS A 98 14.86 8.61 11.61
N THR A 99 15.86 8.20 10.82
CA THR A 99 16.66 6.98 11.06
C THR A 99 17.65 7.16 12.19
N PHE A 100 17.71 6.16 13.06
CA PHE A 100 18.97 5.73 13.67
C PHE A 100 19.09 4.22 13.40
N LEU A 101 20.15 3.80 12.68
CA LEU A 101 20.57 2.39 12.56
C LEU A 101 19.50 1.38 12.06
N PHE A 102 18.83 1.66 10.93
CA PHE A 102 17.87 0.73 10.29
C PHE A 102 16.69 0.28 11.19
N PHE A 103 16.56 0.86 12.38
CA PHE A 103 15.38 0.80 13.21
C PHE A 103 14.44 1.92 12.77
N ILE A 104 13.17 1.59 12.57
CA ILE A 104 12.11 2.56 12.35
C ILE A 104 11.30 2.63 13.66
N PRO A 105 11.60 3.57 14.58
CA PRO A 105 10.96 3.61 15.91
C PRO A 105 9.45 3.89 15.85
N GLU A 106 8.96 4.44 14.74
CA GLU A 106 7.57 4.84 14.53
C GLU A 106 6.69 3.70 13.99
N TYR A 107 7.26 2.56 13.57
CA TYR A 107 6.55 1.42 13.00
C TYR A 107 6.93 0.12 13.74
N ARG A 108 5.96 -0.71 14.09
CA ARG A 108 6.18 -1.91 14.92
C ARG A 108 6.94 -2.97 14.11
N ASP A 109 8.21 -3.22 14.44
CA ASP A 109 9.06 -4.35 13.98
C ASP A 109 8.88 -4.80 12.51
N ALA A 110 8.59 -3.87 11.60
CA ALA A 110 8.50 -4.09 10.17
C ALA A 110 9.91 -4.05 9.54
N THR A 111 10.78 -4.94 9.99
CA THR A 111 12.08 -5.17 9.34
C THR A 111 11.89 -5.67 7.90
N LEU A 112 12.86 -5.43 7.02
CA LEU A 112 12.83 -5.95 5.65
C LEU A 112 12.61 -7.48 5.60
N GLN A 113 13.09 -8.19 6.62
CA GLN A 113 12.92 -9.64 6.76
C GLN A 113 11.47 -10.03 7.11
N SER A 114 10.81 -9.32 8.02
CA SER A 114 9.40 -9.56 8.34
C SER A 114 8.49 -9.22 7.16
N ILE A 115 8.77 -8.11 6.46
CA ILE A 115 8.07 -7.74 5.23
C ILE A 115 8.20 -8.83 4.16
N LYS A 116 9.44 -9.27 3.87
CA LYS A 116 9.69 -10.31 2.86
C LYS A 116 9.01 -11.65 3.21
N LYS A 117 8.85 -11.94 4.50
CA LYS A 117 8.15 -13.13 4.99
C LYS A 117 6.63 -13.06 4.79
N ILE A 118 6.04 -11.86 4.87
CA ILE A 118 4.58 -11.64 4.82
C ILE A 118 4.09 -11.49 3.37
N THR A 119 4.79 -10.72 2.55
CA THR A 119 4.30 -10.37 1.19
C THR A 119 5.13 -10.97 0.05
N GLY A 120 6.32 -11.50 0.32
CA GLY A 120 7.25 -11.99 -0.71
C GLY A 120 7.85 -10.89 -1.61
N HIS A 121 7.19 -9.74 -1.70
CA HIS A 121 7.56 -8.58 -2.50
C HIS A 121 7.72 -7.32 -1.64
N THR A 122 8.80 -6.59 -1.91
CA THR A 122 9.15 -5.32 -1.25
C THR A 122 9.26 -4.22 -2.29
N ALA A 123 8.71 -3.05 -2.01
CA ALA A 123 8.89 -1.86 -2.85
C ALA A 123 9.80 -0.86 -2.13
N LEU A 124 10.72 -0.26 -2.88
CA LEU A 124 11.58 0.82 -2.41
C LEU A 124 11.15 2.11 -3.08
N SER A 125 10.62 3.05 -2.31
CA SER A 125 10.52 4.44 -2.70
C SER A 125 11.85 5.14 -2.46
N ILE A 126 12.43 5.67 -3.55
CA ILE A 126 13.68 6.44 -3.52
C ILE A 126 13.51 7.79 -2.82
N THR A 127 12.28 8.32 -2.73
CA THR A 127 11.99 9.56 -2.00
C THR A 127 12.19 9.42 -0.50
N HIS A 128 12.23 8.19 0.00
CA HIS A 128 12.42 7.85 1.40
C HIS A 128 13.81 7.29 1.68
N VAL A 129 14.75 7.47 0.74
CA VAL A 129 16.17 7.14 0.92
C VAL A 129 16.90 8.47 1.12
N ASP A 130 17.64 8.58 2.21
CA ASP A 130 18.47 9.76 2.47
C ASP A 130 19.51 9.89 1.34
N PRO A 131 19.52 10.99 0.57
CA PRO A 131 20.44 11.19 -0.54
C PRO A 131 21.91 11.28 -0.12
N GLU A 132 22.21 11.45 1.18
CA GLU A 132 23.57 11.51 1.73
C GLU A 132 24.07 10.21 2.39
N SER A 133 23.36 9.09 2.20
CA SER A 133 23.76 7.76 2.72
C SER A 133 25.02 7.17 2.08
#